data_AF-A0A928EIV5-F1
#
_entry.id   AF-A0A928EIV5-F1
#
_cell.length_a   1.000
_cell.length_b   1.000
_cell.length_c   1.000
_cell.angle_alpha   90.00
_cell.angle_beta   90.00
_cell.angle_gamma   90.00
#
_symmetry.space_group_name_H-M   'P 1'
#
loop_
_entity.id
_entity.type
_entity.pdbx_description
1 polymer ?
#
loop_
_entity_poly.entity_id
_entity_poly.type
_entity_poly.pdbx_seq_one_letter_code
_entity_poly.pdbx_strand_id
1 'polypeptide(L)'
;MKKFLCFLLVLILIFGVLSACNFNQTVTDVAANNAKSTSKVEAMITALAENRMSDAEALMHPQAKEKSDTGIAQIKLYIDGRKAEAMTLQSINVTNSVGISGKASQEQVTFKVALSGGEIVHITSYYLSNNAGEGFISFQMVLGVI
;
A
#
# COMPACT_ATOMS: atom_id res chain seq x y z
N MET A 1 16.92 34.29 -38.95
CA MET A 1 15.91 34.28 -37.86
C MET A 1 14.99 33.07 -37.91
N LYS A 2 14.44 32.63 -39.08
CA LYS A 2 13.59 31.41 -39.18
C LYS A 2 14.21 30.12 -38.64
N LYS A 3 15.51 29.88 -38.87
CA LYS A 3 16.20 28.65 -38.41
C LYS A 3 16.34 28.55 -36.88
N PHE A 4 16.45 29.68 -36.19
CA PHE A 4 16.59 29.73 -34.72
C PHE A 4 15.25 29.49 -34.01
N LEU A 5 14.15 30.00 -34.60
CA LEU A 5 12.79 29.78 -34.11
C LEU A 5 12.37 28.31 -34.21
N CYS A 6 12.71 27.63 -35.33
CA CYS A 6 12.45 26.19 -35.47
C CYS A 6 13.26 25.36 -34.46
N PHE A 7 14.52 25.73 -34.19
CA PHE A 7 15.35 25.02 -33.21
C PHE A 7 14.80 25.14 -31.79
N LEU A 8 14.32 26.33 -31.42
CA LEU A 8 13.68 26.57 -30.13
C LEU A 8 12.38 25.76 -29.97
N LEU A 9 11.54 25.72 -31.01
CA LEU A 9 10.30 24.93 -31.00
C LEU A 9 10.56 23.42 -30.88
N VAL A 10 11.57 22.91 -31.58
CA VAL A 10 11.97 21.50 -31.48
C VAL A 10 12.51 21.18 -30.09
N LEU A 11 13.30 22.08 -29.49
CA LEU A 11 13.75 21.92 -28.10
C LEU A 11 12.56 21.85 -27.14
N ILE A 12 11.62 22.79 -27.22
CA ILE A 12 10.43 22.82 -26.35
C ILE A 12 9.59 21.56 -26.52
N LEU A 13 9.45 21.05 -27.75
CA LEU A 13 8.73 19.80 -28.02
C LEU A 13 9.44 18.59 -27.38
N ILE A 14 10.76 18.50 -27.50
CA ILE A 14 11.57 17.42 -26.91
C ILE A 14 11.49 17.46 -25.37
N PHE A 15 11.65 18.64 -24.77
CA PHE A 15 11.52 18.80 -23.32
C PHE A 15 10.10 18.54 -22.82
N GLY A 16 9.07 18.92 -23.59
CA GLY A 16 7.67 18.63 -23.27
C GLY A 16 7.34 17.13 -23.31
N VAL A 17 7.83 16.40 -24.31
CA VAL A 17 7.62 14.95 -24.44
C VAL A 17 8.38 14.17 -23.37
N LEU A 18 9.63 14.55 -23.07
CA LEU A 18 10.44 13.92 -22.00
C LEU A 18 9.83 14.15 -20.60
N SER A 19 9.34 15.38 -20.33
CA SER A 19 8.68 15.71 -19.07
C SER A 19 7.34 14.98 -18.92
N ALA A 20 6.54 14.89 -19.99
CA ALA A 20 5.27 14.18 -19.99
C ALA A 20 5.43 12.66 -19.81
N CYS A 21 6.47 12.04 -20.39
CA CYS A 21 6.74 10.61 -20.22
C CYS A 21 7.15 10.27 -18.78
N ASN A 22 8.09 11.03 -18.19
CA ASN A 22 8.52 10.78 -16.82
C ASN A 22 7.42 11.08 -15.79
N PHE A 23 6.59 12.12 -16.02
CA PHE A 23 5.46 12.42 -15.16
C PHE A 23 4.36 11.35 -15.26
N ASN A 24 4.00 10.90 -16.47
CA ASN A 24 2.98 9.86 -16.63
C ASN A 24 3.42 8.52 -16.06
N GLN A 25 4.69 8.12 -16.22
CA GLN A 25 5.20 6.91 -15.58
C GLN A 25 5.16 7.04 -14.06
N THR A 26 5.62 8.16 -13.49
CA THR A 26 5.59 8.38 -12.04
C THR A 26 4.16 8.35 -11.49
N VAL A 27 3.21 9.01 -12.15
CA VAL A 27 1.80 9.03 -11.73
C VAL A 27 1.15 7.65 -11.89
N THR A 28 1.48 6.92 -12.95
CA THR A 28 0.93 5.59 -13.22
C THR A 28 1.49 4.56 -12.25
N ASP A 29 2.78 4.62 -11.93
CA ASP A 29 3.42 3.75 -10.94
C ASP A 29 2.85 4.04 -9.54
N VAL A 30 2.67 5.31 -9.18
CA VAL A 30 2.01 5.68 -7.92
C VAL A 30 0.56 5.20 -7.91
N ALA A 31 -0.24 5.43 -8.97
CA ALA A 31 -1.63 5.00 -9.02
C ALA A 31 -1.80 3.47 -8.98
N ALA A 32 -0.94 2.73 -9.71
CA ALA A 32 -0.93 1.27 -9.70
C ALA A 32 -0.54 0.73 -8.31
N ASN A 33 0.47 1.33 -7.67
CA ASN A 33 0.88 0.96 -6.32
C ASN A 33 -0.20 1.30 -5.27
N ASN A 34 -0.93 2.41 -5.45
CA ASN A 34 -2.05 2.80 -4.59
C ASN A 34 -3.19 1.77 -4.68
N ALA A 35 -3.58 1.36 -5.89
CA ALA A 35 -4.65 0.39 -6.10
C ALA A 35 -4.29 -1.01 -5.55
N LYS A 36 -3.04 -1.45 -5.77
CA LYS A 36 -2.53 -2.72 -5.23
C LYS A 36 -2.48 -2.72 -3.71
N SER A 37 -2.08 -1.62 -3.08
CA SER A 37 -1.99 -1.50 -1.62
C SER A 37 -3.38 -1.47 -0.96
N THR A 38 -4.31 -0.72 -1.53
CA THR A 38 -5.68 -0.55 -1.01
C THR A 38 -6.44 -1.88 -1.01
N SER A 39 -6.41 -2.60 -2.15
CA SER A 39 -7.10 -3.89 -2.29
C SER A 39 -6.60 -4.96 -1.31
N LYS A 40 -5.29 -4.99 -1.03
CA LYS A 40 -4.71 -5.94 -0.06
C LYS A 40 -5.16 -5.68 1.37
N VAL A 41 -5.21 -4.41 1.79
CA VAL A 41 -5.64 -4.06 3.16
C VAL A 41 -7.13 -4.29 3.35
N GLU A 42 -7.93 -3.98 2.32
CA GLU A 42 -9.36 -4.29 2.31
C GLU A 42 -9.61 -5.79 2.46
N ALA A 43 -8.88 -6.62 1.71
CA ALA A 43 -8.97 -8.07 1.80
C ALA A 43 -8.60 -8.59 3.20
N MET A 44 -7.55 -8.06 3.83
CA MET A 44 -7.19 -8.43 5.20
C MET A 44 -8.28 -8.05 6.20
N ILE A 45 -8.74 -6.79 6.18
CA ILE A 45 -9.76 -6.31 7.12
C ILE A 45 -11.05 -7.12 6.98
N THR A 46 -11.45 -7.42 5.74
CA THR A 46 -12.62 -8.24 5.46
C THR A 46 -12.46 -9.66 5.99
N ALA A 47 -11.31 -10.30 5.76
CA ALA A 47 -11.05 -11.64 6.27
C ALA A 47 -11.11 -11.70 7.81
N LEU A 48 -10.55 -10.69 8.49
CA LEU A 48 -10.57 -10.59 9.95
C LEU A 48 -11.96 -10.31 10.50
N ALA A 49 -12.72 -9.40 9.87
CA ALA A 49 -14.10 -9.10 10.24
C ALA A 49 -15.03 -10.32 10.10
N GLU A 50 -14.78 -11.16 9.09
CA GLU A 50 -15.59 -12.36 8.81
C GLU A 50 -15.07 -13.63 9.50
N ASN A 51 -14.10 -13.48 10.41
CA ASN A 51 -13.48 -14.59 11.14
C ASN A 51 -12.83 -15.65 10.22
N ARG A 52 -12.43 -15.25 9.00
CA ARG A 52 -11.76 -16.09 7.99
C ARG A 52 -10.24 -16.05 8.20
N MET A 53 -9.78 -16.61 9.31
CA MET A 53 -8.36 -16.57 9.72
C MET A 53 -7.41 -17.19 8.68
N SER A 54 -7.81 -18.28 8.03
CA SER A 54 -7.01 -18.89 6.96
C SER A 54 -6.76 -17.94 5.77
N ASP A 55 -7.75 -17.10 5.44
CA ASP A 55 -7.63 -16.14 4.34
C ASP A 55 -6.71 -14.97 4.75
N ALA A 56 -6.82 -14.53 6.00
CA ALA A 56 -5.92 -13.54 6.58
C ALA A 56 -4.46 -14.05 6.60
N GLU A 57 -4.24 -15.28 7.07
CA GLU A 57 -2.92 -15.92 7.09
C GLU A 57 -2.32 -16.14 5.69
N ALA A 58 -3.15 -16.35 4.67
CA ALA A 58 -2.70 -16.47 3.29
C ALA A 58 -2.13 -15.15 2.74
N LEU A 59 -2.58 -14.01 3.27
CA LEU A 59 -2.06 -12.68 2.92
C LEU A 59 -0.76 -12.34 3.66
N MET A 60 -0.36 -13.12 4.67
CA MET A 60 0.85 -12.88 5.44
C MET A 60 2.11 -13.34 4.71
N HIS A 61 3.14 -12.53 4.77
CA HIS A 61 4.46 -12.86 4.27
C HIS A 61 5.00 -14.09 5.02
N PRO A 62 5.69 -15.04 4.36
CA PRO A 62 6.22 -16.24 5.01
C PRO A 62 7.07 -15.96 6.25
N GLN A 63 7.86 -14.88 6.23
CA GLN A 63 8.69 -14.46 7.39
C GLN A 63 7.88 -13.96 8.59
N ALA A 64 6.62 -13.58 8.40
CA ALA A 64 5.74 -13.15 9.48
C ALA A 64 4.87 -14.29 10.01
N LYS A 65 4.66 -15.38 9.27
CA LYS A 65 3.87 -16.53 9.75
C LYS A 65 4.38 -17.12 11.06
N GLU A 66 5.68 -17.05 11.35
CA GLU A 66 6.25 -17.54 12.62
C GLU A 66 6.18 -16.52 13.79
N LYS A 67 5.82 -15.25 13.54
CA LYS A 67 5.85 -14.16 14.54
C LYS A 67 4.59 -13.28 14.60
N SER A 68 3.57 -13.58 13.79
CA SER A 68 2.44 -12.66 13.54
C SER A 68 1.24 -12.84 14.47
N ASP A 69 1.22 -13.85 15.34
CA ASP A 69 0.04 -14.20 16.13
C ASP A 69 -0.47 -13.01 16.97
N THR A 70 0.43 -12.16 17.46
CA THR A 70 0.06 -11.05 18.35
C THR A 70 -0.59 -9.88 17.60
N GLY A 71 -0.08 -9.51 16.41
CA GLY A 71 -0.59 -8.34 15.68
C GLY A 71 -1.96 -8.59 15.03
N ILE A 72 -2.13 -9.76 14.43
CA ILE A 72 -3.42 -10.14 13.82
C ILE A 72 -4.49 -10.35 14.90
N ALA A 73 -4.15 -11.01 16.00
CA ALA A 73 -5.11 -11.22 17.09
C ALA A 73 -5.59 -9.89 17.70
N GLN A 74 -4.71 -8.91 17.89
CA GLN A 74 -5.09 -7.59 18.40
C GLN A 74 -6.05 -6.87 17.44
N ILE A 75 -5.81 -6.94 16.14
CA ILE A 75 -6.69 -6.32 15.15
C ILE A 75 -8.01 -7.05 15.05
N LYS A 76 -7.99 -8.38 15.09
CA LYS A 76 -9.21 -9.20 15.13
C LYS A 76 -10.07 -8.85 16.35
N LEU A 77 -9.46 -8.76 17.52
CA LEU A 77 -10.13 -8.35 18.77
C LEU A 77 -10.68 -6.94 18.68
N TYR A 78 -9.96 -6.03 18.02
CA TYR A 78 -10.43 -4.66 17.89
C TYR A 78 -11.54 -4.54 16.84
N ILE A 79 -11.42 -5.17 15.69
CA ILE A 79 -12.44 -5.11 14.64
C ILE A 79 -13.73 -5.78 15.14
N ASP A 80 -13.65 -6.89 15.88
CA ASP A 80 -14.76 -7.56 16.58
C ASP A 80 -16.02 -7.74 15.70
N GLY A 81 -15.83 -8.25 14.48
CA GLY A 81 -16.93 -8.48 13.54
C GLY A 81 -17.45 -7.22 12.81
N ARG A 82 -16.93 -6.02 13.12
CA ARG A 82 -17.26 -4.80 12.38
C ARG A 82 -16.59 -4.82 11.00
N LYS A 83 -17.33 -4.44 9.97
CA LYS A 83 -16.80 -4.41 8.61
C LYS A 83 -16.23 -3.04 8.27
N ALA A 84 -15.23 -2.99 7.39
CA ALA A 84 -14.84 -1.74 6.75
C ALA A 84 -15.97 -1.30 5.81
N GLU A 85 -16.52 -0.11 6.02
CA GLU A 85 -17.53 0.50 5.15
C GLU A 85 -16.92 1.51 4.18
N ALA A 86 -15.90 2.24 4.64
CA ALA A 86 -15.12 3.15 3.82
C ALA A 86 -13.66 3.13 4.24
N MET A 87 -12.76 3.21 3.26
CA MET A 87 -11.33 3.27 3.49
C MET A 87 -10.72 4.41 2.69
N THR A 88 -10.02 5.29 3.40
CA THR A 88 -9.31 6.43 2.81
C THR A 88 -7.82 6.24 3.00
N LEU A 89 -7.08 6.19 1.90
CA LEU A 89 -5.63 6.17 1.93
C LEU A 89 -5.10 7.50 2.49
N GLN A 90 -4.25 7.44 3.52
CA GLN A 90 -3.61 8.62 4.10
C GLN A 90 -2.20 8.83 3.60
N SER A 91 -1.40 7.77 3.54
CA SER A 91 0.00 7.85 3.13
C SER A 91 0.51 6.51 2.65
N ILE A 92 1.39 6.54 1.66
CA ILE A 92 2.21 5.40 1.24
C ILE A 92 3.66 5.82 1.33
N ASN A 93 4.47 4.98 1.97
CA ASN A 93 5.92 5.07 1.94
C ASN A 93 6.47 3.76 1.39
N VAL A 94 7.06 3.82 0.19
CA VAL A 94 7.71 2.68 -0.45
C VAL A 94 9.20 2.80 -0.27
N THR A 95 9.78 1.87 0.49
CA THR A 95 11.23 1.72 0.62
C THR A 95 11.67 0.54 -0.23
N ASN A 96 12.33 0.83 -1.35
CA ASN A 96 12.95 -0.18 -2.18
C ASN A 96 14.39 -0.42 -1.71
N SER A 97 14.71 -1.67 -1.41
CA SER A 97 16.07 -2.11 -1.09
C SER A 97 16.53 -3.16 -2.10
N VAL A 98 17.78 -3.05 -2.55
CA VAL A 98 18.41 -4.07 -3.40
C VAL A 98 19.39 -4.83 -2.51
N GLY A 99 19.01 -6.06 -2.13
CA GLY A 99 19.84 -6.95 -1.33
C GLY A 99 20.48 -8.04 -2.19
N ILE A 100 21.41 -8.79 -1.58
CA ILE A 100 22.11 -9.93 -2.22
C ILE A 100 21.11 -11.02 -2.66
N SER A 101 19.94 -11.10 -1.98
CA SER A 101 18.87 -12.06 -2.27
C SER A 101 17.80 -11.54 -3.25
N GLY A 102 18.00 -10.35 -3.85
CA GLY A 102 17.06 -9.75 -4.81
C GLY A 102 16.57 -8.36 -4.41
N LYS A 103 15.58 -7.84 -5.17
CA LYS A 103 14.87 -6.61 -4.83
C LYS A 103 13.85 -6.92 -3.73
N ALA A 104 13.92 -6.20 -2.63
CA ALA A 104 12.91 -6.21 -1.58
C ALA A 104 12.23 -4.83 -1.53
N SER A 105 10.94 -4.79 -1.80
CA SER A 105 10.12 -3.59 -1.59
C SER A 105 9.38 -3.73 -0.27
N GLN A 106 9.58 -2.77 0.62
CA GLN A 106 8.78 -2.60 1.82
C GLN A 106 7.83 -1.43 1.60
N GLU A 107 6.53 -1.71 1.66
CA GLU A 107 5.47 -0.72 1.54
C GLU A 107 4.85 -0.51 2.92
N GLN A 108 5.01 0.68 3.48
CA GLN A 108 4.27 1.12 4.66
C GLN A 108 3.08 1.94 4.18
N VAL A 109 1.87 1.50 4.53
CA VAL A 109 0.64 2.14 4.05
C VAL A 109 -0.29 2.42 5.21
N THR A 110 -0.71 3.67 5.34
CA THR A 110 -1.62 4.13 6.40
C THR A 110 -2.98 4.47 5.80
N PHE A 111 -4.03 3.93 6.42
CA PHE A 111 -5.43 4.12 6.05
C PHE A 111 -6.23 4.67 7.22
N LYS A 112 -7.24 5.48 6.92
CA LYS A 112 -8.41 5.68 7.77
C LYS A 112 -9.47 4.69 7.33
N VAL A 113 -10.00 3.90 8.26
CA VAL A 113 -11.05 2.93 8.00
C VAL A 113 -12.27 3.29 8.86
N ALA A 114 -13.38 3.60 8.21
CA ALA A 114 -14.67 3.71 8.85
C ALA A 114 -15.24 2.30 9.02
N LEU A 115 -15.52 1.93 10.26
CA LEU A 115 -16.14 0.65 10.61
C LEU A 115 -17.66 0.79 10.66
N SER A 116 -18.37 -0.33 10.50
CA SER A 116 -19.84 -0.38 10.53
C SER A 116 -20.49 0.05 11.86
N GLY A 117 -19.70 0.26 12.92
CA GLY A 117 -20.15 0.87 14.19
C GLY A 117 -20.05 2.40 14.22
N GLY A 118 -19.56 3.02 13.14
CA GLY A 118 -19.34 4.47 13.04
C GLY A 118 -17.95 4.92 13.53
N GLU A 119 -17.14 4.03 14.10
CA GLU A 119 -15.79 4.37 14.53
C GLU A 119 -14.83 4.49 13.35
N ILE A 120 -13.86 5.40 13.50
CA ILE A 120 -12.76 5.55 12.55
C ILE A 120 -11.49 5.04 13.21
N VAL A 121 -10.84 4.07 12.56
CA VAL A 121 -9.54 3.54 12.99
C VAL A 121 -8.46 3.91 12.01
N HIS A 122 -7.25 4.16 12.52
CA HIS A 122 -6.07 4.29 11.69
C HIS A 122 -5.33 2.97 11.64
N ILE A 123 -5.15 2.44 10.43
CA ILE A 123 -4.46 1.18 10.20
C ILE A 123 -3.21 1.47 9.39
N THR A 124 -2.05 1.18 9.97
CA THR A 124 -0.77 1.14 9.27
C THR A 124 -0.42 -0.31 8.99
N SER A 125 -0.27 -0.64 7.72
CA SER A 125 0.17 -1.95 7.26
C SER A 125 1.59 -1.87 6.76
N TYR A 126 2.36 -2.93 6.99
CA TYR A 126 3.67 -3.13 6.41
C TYR A 126 3.61 -4.35 5.51
N TYR A 127 3.87 -4.13 4.24
CA TYR A 127 3.87 -5.15 3.21
C TYR A 127 5.28 -5.36 2.69
N LEU A 128 5.67 -6.62 2.50
CA LEU A 128 6.96 -7.00 1.94
C LEU A 128 6.74 -7.76 0.64
N SER A 129 7.44 -7.32 -0.39
CA SER A 129 7.57 -7.99 -1.68
C SER A 129 9.03 -8.36 -1.87
N ASN A 130 9.36 -9.65 -1.92
CA ASN A 130 10.71 -10.14 -2.24
C ASN A 130 10.65 -11.43 -3.06
N ASN A 131 11.80 -12.00 -3.39
CA ASN A 131 11.92 -13.25 -4.15
C ASN A 131 11.35 -14.50 -3.42
N ALA A 132 11.14 -14.44 -2.10
CA ALA A 132 10.56 -15.51 -1.30
C ALA A 132 9.03 -15.42 -1.16
N GLY A 133 8.42 -14.33 -1.66
CA GLY A 133 6.98 -14.15 -1.66
C GLY A 133 6.56 -12.70 -1.44
N GLU A 134 5.25 -12.51 -1.49
CA GLU A 134 4.57 -11.23 -1.37
C GLU A 134 3.54 -11.36 -0.24
N GLY A 135 3.56 -10.46 0.75
CA GLY A 135 2.61 -10.52 1.87
C GLY A 135 2.82 -9.46 2.95
N PHE A 136 1.89 -9.39 3.89
CA PHE A 136 2.01 -8.52 5.06
C PHE A 136 3.03 -9.07 6.06
N ILE A 137 3.86 -8.19 6.61
CA ILE A 137 4.80 -8.54 7.68
C ILE A 137 4.31 -8.08 9.05
N SER A 138 3.56 -6.99 9.10
CA SER A 138 2.91 -6.53 10.32
C SER A 138 1.74 -5.60 10.02
N PHE A 139 0.85 -5.51 11.00
CA PHE A 139 -0.17 -4.47 11.05
C PHE A 139 -0.08 -3.77 12.39
N GLN A 140 -0.23 -2.46 12.35
CA GLN A 140 -0.33 -1.61 13.51
C GLN A 140 -1.62 -0.83 13.40
N MET A 141 -2.46 -0.95 14.43
CA MET A 141 -3.62 -0.09 14.60
C MET A 141 -3.23 1.03 15.54
N VAL A 142 -3.41 2.28 15.10
CA VAL A 142 -3.30 3.45 15.96
C VAL A 142 -4.72 3.90 16.27
N LEU A 143 -5.11 3.78 17.54
CA LEU A 143 -6.37 4.31 18.02
C LEU A 143 -6.18 5.79 18.30
N GLY A 144 -6.64 6.63 17.38
CA GLY A 144 -6.79 8.06 17.66
C GLY A 144 -7.97 8.24 18.61
N VAL A 145 -7.78 8.99 19.68
CA VAL A 145 -8.91 9.60 20.39
C VAL A 145 -9.50 10.63 19.43
N ILE A 146 -10.72 10.38 18.94
CA ILE A 146 -11.52 11.37 18.23
C ILE A 146 -12.45 12.02 19.24
#